data_AF-A0A8T3QV86-F1
#
_entry.id   AF-A0A8T3QV86-F1
#
_cell.length_a   1.000
_cell.length_b   1.000
_cell.length_c   1.000
_cell.angle_alpha   90.00
_cell.angle_beta   90.00
_cell.angle_gamma   90.00
#
_symmetry.space_group_name_H-M   'P 1'
#
loop_
_entity.id
_entity.type
_entity.pdbx_description
1 polymer ?
#
loop_
_entity_poly.entity_id
_entity_poly.type
_entity_poly.pdbx_seq_one_letter_code
_entity_poly.pdbx_strand_id
1 'polypeptide(L)'
;MSTPPAAKFFVNQGVVTSRTDMLHLLRPLLKQTVTYRYQRGREVVAHGTGWVERIVTESPETSTYFTPLAITLNIDSFEHLEFETRSDQLLVYALVQGDERVVVEFAPIGPGADDASPFAPRQLAFDTSDVVQMELLGLELRADEE
;
A
#
# COMPACT_ATOMS: atom_id res chain seq x y z
N MET A 1 31.46 24.28 10.70
CA MET A 1 30.57 25.00 9.76
C MET A 1 29.14 24.66 10.15
N SER A 2 28.30 25.65 10.41
CA SER A 2 26.87 25.40 10.70
C SER A 2 26.16 25.16 9.37
N THR A 3 25.66 23.95 9.14
CA THR A 3 24.78 23.67 8.00
C THR A 3 23.53 24.53 8.13
N PRO A 4 23.12 25.26 7.09
CA PRO A 4 21.88 26.02 7.13
C PRO A 4 20.72 25.06 7.42
N PRO A 5 19.71 25.51 8.19
CA PRO A 5 18.55 24.68 8.49
C PRO A 5 17.88 24.26 7.18
N ALA A 6 17.43 23.00 7.12
CA ALA A 6 16.68 22.50 5.97
C ALA A 6 15.48 23.40 5.65
N ALA A 7 15.22 23.62 4.37
CA ALA A 7 14.11 24.46 3.93
C ALA A 7 12.77 23.86 4.42
N LYS A 8 11.91 24.73 4.95
CA LYS A 8 10.56 24.35 5.38
C LYS A 8 9.66 24.34 4.15
N PHE A 9 9.11 23.18 3.79
CA PHE A 9 8.22 23.04 2.65
C PHE A 9 6.78 22.82 3.13
N PHE A 10 5.88 23.69 2.68
CA PHE A 10 4.42 23.55 2.83
C PHE A 10 3.85 23.44 1.42
N VAL A 11 3.85 22.23 0.88
CA VAL A 11 3.49 21.97 -0.51
C VAL A 11 2.39 20.94 -0.52
N ASN A 12 1.26 21.29 -1.12
CA ASN A 12 0.15 20.36 -1.36
C ASN A 12 0.41 19.51 -2.60
N GLN A 13 1.46 19.80 -3.38
CA GLN A 13 1.86 19.00 -4.52
C GLN A 13 3.35 19.23 -4.79
N GLY A 14 4.05 18.23 -5.30
CA GLY A 14 5.46 18.38 -5.62
C GLY A 14 6.10 17.12 -6.21
N VAL A 15 7.35 17.30 -6.65
CA VAL A 15 8.21 16.24 -7.16
C VAL A 15 9.49 16.22 -6.33
N VAL A 16 9.90 15.03 -5.89
CA VAL A 16 11.04 14.79 -5.02
C VAL A 16 11.95 13.74 -5.62
N THR A 17 13.23 14.07 -5.79
CA THR A 17 14.27 13.19 -6.34
C THR A 17 15.28 12.73 -5.28
N SER A 18 15.26 13.37 -4.11
CA SER A 18 16.12 13.02 -2.97
C SER A 18 15.60 11.77 -2.28
N ARG A 19 16.43 10.74 -2.15
CA ARG A 19 16.04 9.42 -1.60
C ARG A 19 15.64 9.55 -0.13
N THR A 20 16.38 10.37 0.62
CA THR A 20 16.07 10.70 2.01
C THR A 20 14.70 11.37 2.14
N ASP A 21 14.37 12.30 1.25
CA ASP A 21 13.09 13.00 1.29
C ASP A 21 11.93 12.11 0.82
N MET A 22 12.14 11.27 -0.19
CA MET A 22 11.20 10.23 -0.60
C MET A 22 10.87 9.31 0.58
N LEU A 23 11.88 8.84 1.31
CA LEU A 23 11.69 8.01 2.50
C LEU A 23 10.88 8.73 3.57
N HIS A 24 11.18 9.99 3.84
CA HIS A 24 10.44 10.78 4.82
C HIS A 24 8.98 11.03 4.42
N LEU A 25 8.71 11.24 3.13
CA LEU A 25 7.35 11.45 2.63
C LEU A 25 6.53 10.17 2.59
N LEU A 26 7.16 9.01 2.35
CA LEU A 26 6.49 7.70 2.32
C LEU A 26 6.37 7.05 3.69
N ARG A 27 7.12 7.52 4.70
CA ARG A 27 7.05 7.03 6.09
C ARG A 27 5.62 6.89 6.65
N PRO A 28 4.68 7.81 6.40
CA PRO A 28 3.30 7.67 6.83
C PRO A 28 2.59 6.43 6.28
N LEU A 29 3.03 5.88 5.15
CA LEU A 29 2.48 4.64 4.58
C LEU A 29 2.98 3.40 5.33
N LEU A 30 4.09 3.47 6.07
CA LEU A 30 4.65 2.31 6.76
C LEU A 30 3.67 1.77 7.80
N LYS A 31 3.43 0.46 7.75
CA LYS A 31 2.42 -0.24 8.57
C LYS A 31 1.01 0.31 8.36
N GLN A 32 0.67 0.62 7.12
CA GLN A 32 -0.68 1.01 6.72
C GLN A 32 -1.17 0.16 5.55
N THR A 33 -2.48 0.01 5.46
CA THR A 33 -3.13 -0.56 4.28
C THR A 33 -3.27 0.54 3.23
N VAL A 34 -2.78 0.27 2.03
CA VAL A 34 -2.81 1.20 0.91
C VAL A 34 -3.46 0.55 -0.30
N THR A 35 -4.09 1.36 -1.14
CA THR A 35 -4.42 0.96 -2.50
C THR A 35 -3.26 1.33 -3.41
N TYR A 36 -2.95 0.45 -4.37
CA TYR A 36 -1.90 0.67 -5.35
C TYR A 36 -2.43 0.48 -6.77
N ARG A 37 -1.85 1.23 -7.70
CA ARG A 37 -2.14 1.13 -9.13
C ARG A 37 -0.84 1.25 -9.91
N TYR A 38 -0.43 0.16 -10.53
CA TYR A 38 0.71 0.11 -11.42
C TYR A 38 0.27 0.44 -12.85
N GLN A 39 0.95 1.40 -13.45
CA GLN A 39 0.68 1.91 -14.78
C GLN A 39 1.96 1.87 -15.60
N ARG A 40 1.82 1.53 -16.88
CA ARG A 40 2.89 1.64 -17.88
C ARG A 40 2.35 2.49 -19.03
N GLY A 41 2.99 3.63 -19.27
CA GLY A 41 2.48 4.67 -20.16
C GLY A 41 1.11 5.19 -19.70
N ARG A 42 0.05 4.85 -20.44
CA ARG A 42 -1.34 5.27 -20.14
C ARG A 42 -2.24 4.14 -19.65
N GLU A 43 -1.73 2.91 -19.62
CA GLU A 43 -2.50 1.73 -19.29
C GLU A 43 -2.31 1.34 -17.82
N VAL A 44 -3.41 0.94 -17.16
CA VAL A 44 -3.36 0.33 -15.84
C VAL A 44 -3.09 -1.15 -16.01
N VAL A 45 -1.89 -1.59 -15.65
CA VAL A 45 -1.46 -2.99 -15.80
C VAL A 45 -1.89 -3.83 -14.61
N ALA A 46 -1.81 -3.28 -13.40
CA ALA A 46 -2.23 -3.97 -12.18
C ALA A 46 -2.73 -2.98 -11.14
N HIS A 47 -3.63 -3.43 -10.27
CA HIS A 47 -4.09 -2.65 -9.12
C HIS A 47 -4.51 -3.58 -7.99
N GLY A 48 -4.55 -3.05 -6.77
CA GLY A 48 -4.99 -3.81 -5.61
C GLY A 48 -4.88 -3.02 -4.31
N THR A 49 -5.05 -3.73 -3.22
CA THR A 49 -4.90 -3.22 -1.86
C THR A 49 -3.92 -4.12 -1.12
N GLY A 50 -3.01 -3.55 -0.33
CA GLY A 50 -2.04 -4.33 0.42
C GLY A 50 -1.46 -3.58 1.62
N TRP A 51 -0.83 -4.31 2.52
CA TRP A 51 -0.22 -3.76 3.73
C TRP A 51 1.24 -3.39 3.48
N VAL A 52 1.62 -2.13 3.71
CA VAL A 52 3.01 -1.70 3.60
C VAL A 52 3.81 -2.20 4.78
N GLU A 53 4.54 -3.28 4.57
CA GLU A 53 5.34 -3.91 5.61
C GLU A 53 6.64 -3.14 5.82
N ARG A 54 7.28 -2.73 4.73
CA ARG A 54 8.64 -2.20 4.74
C ARG A 54 8.85 -1.15 3.64
N ILE A 55 9.62 -0.12 3.98
CA ILE A 55 10.14 0.86 3.05
C ILE A 55 11.66 0.91 3.27
N VAL A 56 12.44 0.66 2.22
CA VAL A 56 13.89 0.59 2.27
C VAL A 56 14.53 1.57 1.28
N THR A 57 15.77 1.94 1.57
CA THR A 57 16.67 2.73 0.73
C THR A 57 18.06 2.17 0.91
N GLU A 58 18.97 2.41 -0.05
CA GLU A 58 20.35 1.94 -0.02
C GLU A 58 20.45 0.41 0.12
N SER A 59 19.51 -0.32 -0.48
CA SER A 59 19.36 -1.78 -0.33
C SER A 59 19.15 -2.45 -1.68
N PRO A 60 20.19 -2.53 -2.55
CA PRO A 60 20.06 -3.01 -3.93
C PRO A 60 19.60 -4.46 -4.04
N GLU A 61 19.88 -5.29 -3.02
CA GLU A 61 19.45 -6.69 -2.95
C GLU A 61 17.94 -6.86 -2.66
N THR A 62 17.24 -5.79 -2.27
CA THR A 62 15.81 -5.83 -1.94
C THR A 62 14.98 -5.36 -3.12
N SER A 63 14.10 -6.23 -3.64
CA SER A 63 13.17 -5.85 -4.70
C SER A 63 11.95 -5.11 -4.14
N THR A 64 11.40 -4.19 -4.94
CA THR A 64 10.06 -3.66 -4.72
C THR A 64 9.04 -4.71 -5.15
N TYR A 65 8.05 -5.01 -4.30
CA TYR A 65 6.95 -5.89 -4.67
C TYR A 65 5.64 -5.46 -4.03
N PHE A 66 4.56 -5.69 -4.75
CA PHE A 66 3.19 -5.41 -4.33
C PHE A 66 2.41 -6.72 -4.32
N THR A 67 1.98 -7.13 -3.13
CA THR A 67 1.04 -8.25 -2.97
C THR A 67 -0.11 -7.82 -2.07
N PRO A 68 -1.26 -8.52 -2.12
CA PRO A 68 -2.35 -8.24 -1.19
C PRO A 68 -1.98 -8.38 0.29
N LEU A 69 -1.00 -9.23 0.62
CA LEU A 69 -0.61 -9.52 2.01
C LEU A 69 0.49 -8.57 2.52
N ALA A 70 1.45 -8.24 1.67
CA ALA A 70 2.60 -7.42 2.03
C ALA A 70 3.14 -6.65 0.83
N ILE A 71 3.49 -5.40 1.09
CA ILE A 71 4.16 -4.50 0.16
C ILE A 71 5.52 -4.14 0.78
N THR A 72 6.58 -4.37 0.00
CA THR A 72 7.91 -3.83 0.28
C THR A 72 8.25 -2.82 -0.81
N LEU A 73 8.54 -1.59 -0.39
CA LEU A 73 8.94 -0.50 -1.27
C LEU A 73 10.45 -0.28 -1.16
N ASN A 74 11.19 -0.56 -2.22
CA ASN A 74 12.56 -0.10 -2.35
C ASN A 74 12.57 1.22 -3.15
N ILE A 75 12.94 2.31 -2.46
CA ILE A 75 13.00 3.66 -3.04
C ILE A 75 14.04 3.73 -4.16
N ASP A 76 15.08 2.89 -4.11
CA ASP A 76 16.13 2.83 -5.14
C ASP A 76 15.59 2.33 -6.49
N SER A 77 14.39 1.73 -6.52
CA SER A 77 13.72 1.28 -7.75
C SER A 77 13.05 2.42 -8.53
N PHE A 78 13.09 3.66 -8.03
CA PHE A 78 12.36 4.80 -8.60
C PHE A 78 13.28 6.02 -8.80
N GLU A 79 13.03 6.76 -9.87
CA GLU A 79 13.76 8.00 -10.22
C GLU A 79 13.33 9.16 -9.33
N HIS A 80 12.02 9.28 -9.12
CA HIS A 80 11.42 10.33 -8.30
C HIS A 80 10.06 9.93 -7.73
N LEU A 81 9.63 10.71 -6.74
CA LEU A 81 8.31 10.63 -6.12
C LEU A 81 7.55 11.91 -6.44
N GLU A 82 6.35 11.76 -7.00
CA GLU A 82 5.37 12.84 -7.07
C GLU A 82 4.37 12.66 -5.92
N PHE A 83 3.88 13.75 -5.37
CA PHE A 83 2.82 13.68 -4.38
C PHE A 83 1.83 14.83 -4.55
N GLU A 84 0.59 14.59 -4.16
CA GLU A 84 -0.50 15.55 -4.16
C GLU A 84 -1.40 15.32 -2.94
N THR A 85 -1.72 16.38 -2.21
CA THR A 85 -2.75 16.43 -1.18
C THR A 85 -4.07 16.76 -1.85
N ARG A 86 -4.96 15.77 -1.89
CA ARG A 86 -6.32 15.93 -2.42
C ARG A 86 -7.15 16.88 -1.57
N SER A 87 -8.30 17.28 -2.10
CA SER A 87 -9.28 18.14 -1.40
C SER A 87 -9.80 17.54 -0.09
N ASP A 88 -9.76 16.21 0.04
CA ASP A 88 -10.10 15.45 1.25
C ASP A 88 -8.94 15.33 2.26
N GLN A 89 -7.83 16.06 2.04
CA GLN A 89 -6.61 16.03 2.85
C GLN A 89 -5.86 14.68 2.81
N LEU A 90 -6.21 13.77 1.91
CA LEU A 90 -5.46 12.53 1.71
C LEU A 90 -4.31 12.74 0.72
N LEU A 91 -3.16 12.16 1.03
CA LEU A 91 -1.98 12.17 0.17
C LEU A 91 -2.05 11.05 -0.85
N VAL A 92 -1.82 11.42 -2.10
CA VAL A 92 -1.59 10.53 -3.24
C VAL A 92 -0.10 10.58 -3.55
N TYR A 93 0.51 9.42 -3.65
CA TYR A 93 1.92 9.27 -3.98
C TYR A 93 2.05 8.59 -5.33
N ALA A 94 2.90 9.11 -6.22
CA ALA A 94 3.23 8.44 -7.48
C ALA A 94 4.74 8.21 -7.53
N LEU A 95 5.14 6.94 -7.43
CA LEU A 95 6.52 6.49 -7.59
C LEU A 95 6.78 6.27 -9.08
N VAL A 96 7.77 6.95 -9.67
CA VAL A 96 7.99 6.99 -11.12
C VAL A 96 9.35 6.42 -11.49
N GLN A 97 9.39 5.65 -12.56
CA GLN A 97 10.59 5.07 -13.16
C GLN A 97 10.41 5.02 -14.69
N GLY A 98 10.99 5.96 -15.44
CA GLY A 98 10.82 6.00 -16.90
C GLY A 98 9.34 6.15 -17.33
N ASP A 99 8.81 5.17 -18.06
CA ASP A 99 7.40 5.12 -18.47
C ASP A 99 6.49 4.36 -17.48
N GLU A 100 7.06 3.86 -16.40
CA GLU A 100 6.38 3.12 -15.35
C GLU A 100 6.07 4.04 -14.17
N ARG A 101 4.87 3.90 -13.60
CA ARG A 101 4.52 4.57 -12.35
C ARG A 101 3.64 3.71 -11.47
N VAL A 102 3.86 3.79 -10.17
CA VAL A 102 2.99 3.18 -9.16
C VAL A 102 2.35 4.29 -8.34
N VAL A 103 1.03 4.41 -8.46
CA VAL A 103 0.24 5.32 -7.64
C VAL A 103 -0.17 4.58 -6.36
N VAL A 104 0.05 5.21 -5.20
CA VAL A 104 -0.27 4.68 -3.88
C VAL A 104 -1.10 5.70 -3.11
N GLU A 105 -2.22 5.25 -2.55
CA GLU A 105 -3.15 6.06 -1.76
C GLU A 105 -3.52 5.30 -0.48
N PHE A 106 -3.77 6.01 0.61
CA PHE A 106 -4.32 5.38 1.82
C PHE A 106 -5.62 4.65 1.50
N ALA A 107 -5.74 3.40 1.94
CA ALA A 107 -7.01 2.70 1.82
C ALA A 107 -8.05 3.39 2.73
N PRO A 108 -9.30 3.55 2.28
CA PRO A 108 -10.35 4.12 3.12
C PRO A 108 -10.53 3.26 4.37
N ILE A 109 -10.40 3.86 5.55
CA ILE A 109 -10.59 3.20 6.85
C ILE A 109 -12.06 3.38 7.26
N GLY A 110 -12.84 2.30 7.35
CA GLY A 110 -14.13 2.33 8.07
C GLY A 110 -15.10 1.18 7.78
N PRO A 111 -15.73 0.57 8.81
CA PRO A 111 -16.93 -0.25 8.63
C PRO A 111 -18.12 0.68 8.37
N GLY A 112 -18.78 0.54 7.22
CA GLY A 112 -19.94 1.37 6.85
C GLY A 112 -19.73 2.33 5.68
N ALA A 113 -19.06 1.87 4.62
CA ALA A 113 -19.32 2.44 3.30
C ALA A 113 -20.43 1.60 2.65
N ASP A 114 -21.68 1.92 2.96
CA ASP A 114 -22.76 1.61 2.02
C ASP A 114 -22.42 2.28 0.69
N ASP A 115 -22.31 1.44 -0.32
CA ASP A 115 -22.20 1.70 -1.75
C ASP A 115 -20.93 2.33 -2.34
N ALA A 116 -20.27 1.46 -3.13
CA ALA A 116 -19.53 1.75 -4.36
C ALA A 116 -18.14 2.39 -4.24
N SER A 117 -17.21 1.71 -3.56
CA SER A 117 -15.86 1.63 -4.12
C SER A 117 -15.85 0.56 -5.21
N PRO A 118 -15.55 0.88 -6.50
CA PRO A 118 -15.34 -0.14 -7.53
C PRO A 118 -14.15 -1.06 -7.23
N PHE A 119 -13.41 -0.80 -6.15
CA PHE A 119 -12.21 -1.51 -5.72
C PHE A 119 -12.38 -2.20 -4.36
N ALA A 120 -13.60 -2.30 -3.83
CA ALA A 120 -13.87 -3.21 -2.73
C ALA A 120 -13.44 -4.63 -3.14
N PRO A 121 -12.63 -5.35 -2.34
CA PRO A 121 -12.30 -6.74 -2.65
C PRO A 121 -13.61 -7.52 -2.73
N ARG A 122 -14.01 -7.89 -3.95
CA ARG A 122 -15.13 -8.80 -4.15
C ARG A 122 -14.70 -10.13 -3.56
N GLN A 123 -15.33 -10.51 -2.45
CA GLN A 123 -15.27 -11.87 -1.95
C GLN A 123 -15.68 -12.76 -3.13
N LEU A 124 -14.72 -13.55 -3.64
CA LEU A 124 -15.02 -14.56 -4.65
C LEU A 124 -16.18 -15.39 -4.10
N ALA A 125 -17.28 -15.45 -4.83
CA ALA A 125 -18.38 -16.33 -4.47
C ALA A 125 -17.82 -17.75 -4.49
N PHE A 126 -17.62 -18.32 -3.29
CA PHE A 126 -17.28 -19.71 -3.15
C PHE A 126 -18.51 -20.50 -3.57
N ASP A 127 -18.48 -21.01 -4.80
CA ASP A 127 -19.44 -21.99 -5.28
C ASP A 127 -19.19 -23.30 -4.53
N THR A 128 -20.04 -23.60 -3.56
CA THR A 128 -19.97 -24.82 -2.74
C THR A 128 -20.66 -26.02 -3.39
N SER A 129 -21.05 -25.92 -4.66
CA SER A 129 -21.76 -27.01 -5.35
C SER A 129 -20.96 -28.32 -5.40
N ASP A 130 -19.62 -28.26 -5.37
CA ASP A 130 -18.74 -29.44 -5.55
C ASP A 130 -17.81 -29.74 -4.36
N VAL A 131 -17.96 -29.07 -3.21
CA VAL A 131 -17.14 -29.36 -2.01
C VAL A 131 -17.98 -29.60 -0.77
N VAL A 132 -17.72 -30.71 -0.08
CA VAL A 132 -18.32 -31.02 1.21
C VAL A 132 -17.55 -30.29 2.31
N GLN A 133 -18.20 -29.31 2.95
CA GLN A 133 -17.71 -28.71 4.19
C GLN A 133 -17.86 -29.72 5.33
N MET A 134 -16.75 -30.09 5.98
CA MET A 134 -16.78 -30.84 7.23
C MET A 134 -16.45 -29.91 8.39
N GLU A 135 -17.42 -29.66 9.26
CA GLU A 135 -17.16 -29.05 10.55
C GLU A 135 -16.63 -30.11 11.51
N LEU A 136 -15.41 -29.92 12.02
CA LEU A 136 -14.93 -30.65 13.19
C LEU A 136 -15.64 -30.07 14.41
N LEU A 137 -16.71 -30.73 14.85
CA LEU A 137 -17.33 -30.51 16.15
C LEU A 137 -16.25 -30.64 17.23
N GLY A 138 -16.16 -29.63 18.08
CA GLY A 138 -15.13 -29.48 19.10
C GLY A 138 -14.91 -30.75 19.92
N LEU A 139 -13.64 -31.04 20.20
CA LEU A 139 -13.29 -31.93 21.29
C LEU A 139 -13.77 -31.29 22.59
N GLU A 140 -14.97 -31.68 23.04
CA GLU A 140 -15.36 -31.48 24.43
C GLU A 140 -14.34 -32.21 25.29
N LEU A 141 -13.45 -31.45 25.94
CA LEU A 141 -12.69 -31.95 27.09
C LEU A 141 -13.69 -32.14 28.23
N ARG A 142 -14.35 -33.29 28.21
CA ARG A 142 -15.05 -33.84 29.35
C ARG A 142 -14.02 -34.60 30.17
N ALA A 143 -13.40 -33.93 31.13
CA ALA A 143 -12.82 -34.61 32.28
C ALA A 143 -13.87 -34.52 33.39
N ASP A 144 -14.67 -35.58 33.49
CA ASP A 144 -15.62 -35.80 34.57
C ASP A 144 -14.89 -35.82 35.94
N GLU A 145 -15.65 -35.47 36.98
CA GLU A 145 -15.29 -35.50 38.40
C GLU A 145 -14.84 -36.90 38.88
N GLU A 146 -13.77 -36.93 39.69
CA GLU A 146 -13.66 -37.76 40.91
C GLU A 146 -12.78 -37.03 41.95
#